data_AF-A0A1K1Q774-F1
#
_entry.id   AF-A0A1K1Q774-F1
#
_cell.length_a   1.000
_cell.length_b   1.000
_cell.length_c   1.000
_cell.angle_alpha   90.00
_cell.angle_beta   90.00
_cell.angle_gamma   90.00
#
_symmetry.space_group_name_H-M   'P 1'
#
loop_
_entity.id
_entity.type
_entity.pdbx_description
1 polymer ?
#
loop_
_entity_poly.entity_id
_entity_poly.type
_entity_poly.pdbx_seq_one_letter_code
_entity_poly.pdbx_strand_id
1 'polypeptide(L)'
;MNDKQIIRWLGMICILAGIARIGMTPTSMIWGTDSPQELTFGFIACILMSVGTIVTYLVQARETGVTGFVATLAIIIANIVTTAMVWTPFVMGAGAPMPEGIVVDISRAVMMVGLMGGSLVFAILSFKARVFPRWVPALLVLMLLNLFLPIADNQFFAAFWGLAYVGMGYCIWAGKLNSPAARQAGSVTA
;
A
#
# COMPACT_ATOMS: atom_id res chain seq x y z
N MET A 1 -9.94 24.64 2.37
CA MET A 1 -10.05 23.46 1.50
C MET A 1 -11.31 22.71 1.88
N ASN A 2 -12.13 22.32 0.90
CA ASN A 2 -13.33 21.51 1.13
C ASN A 2 -12.91 20.04 1.34
N ASP A 3 -13.58 19.29 2.22
CA ASP A 3 -13.33 17.85 2.50
C ASP A 3 -13.18 17.01 1.22
N LYS A 4 -13.97 17.33 0.20
CA LYS A 4 -13.94 16.69 -1.10
C LYS A 4 -12.64 16.91 -1.88
N GLN A 5 -12.08 18.13 -1.78
CA GLN A 5 -10.79 18.44 -2.37
C GLN A 5 -9.67 17.68 -1.65
N ILE A 6 -9.76 17.57 -0.31
CA ILE A 6 -8.81 16.80 0.49
C ILE A 6 -8.80 15.33 0.04
N ILE A 7 -9.98 14.71 -0.11
CA ILE A 7 -10.11 13.32 -0.57
C ILE A 7 -9.48 13.14 -1.97
N ARG A 8 -9.70 14.07 -2.90
CA ARG A 8 -9.05 14.00 -4.23
C ARG A 8 -7.53 14.14 -4.14
N TRP A 9 -7.01 15.05 -3.31
CA TRP A 9 -5.57 15.22 -3.09
C TRP A 9 -4.93 13.97 -2.47
N LEU A 10 -5.56 13.39 -1.46
CA LEU A 10 -5.11 12.13 -0.87
C LEU A 10 -5.20 10.97 -1.88
N GLY A 11 -6.20 10.98 -2.77
CA GLY A 11 -6.30 10.06 -3.90
C GLY A 11 -5.10 10.15 -4.83
N MET A 12 -4.62 11.37 -5.15
CA MET A 12 -3.40 11.56 -5.93
C MET A 12 -2.15 11.07 -5.19
N ILE A 13 -2.07 11.29 -3.88
CA ILE A 13 -0.98 10.72 -3.06
C ILE A 13 -0.97 9.19 -3.17
N CYS A 14 -2.14 8.55 -3.15
CA CYS A 14 -2.25 7.10 -3.34
C CYS A 14 -1.77 6.63 -4.72
N ILE A 15 -2.03 7.42 -5.78
CA ILE A 15 -1.47 7.15 -7.12
C ILE A 15 0.06 7.25 -7.11
N LEU A 16 0.61 8.33 -6.58
CA LEU A 16 2.07 8.53 -6.49
C LEU A 16 2.74 7.44 -5.65
N ALA A 17 2.10 7.04 -4.56
CA ALA A 17 2.54 5.94 -3.72
C ALA A 17 2.64 4.63 -4.50
N GLY A 18 1.61 4.34 -5.30
CA GLY A 18 1.57 3.16 -6.16
C GLY A 18 2.64 3.19 -7.26
N ILE A 19 2.85 4.33 -7.91
CA ILE A 19 3.92 4.50 -8.92
C ILE A 19 5.29 4.31 -8.29
N ALA A 20 5.55 4.92 -7.13
CA ALA A 20 6.79 4.75 -6.41
C ALA A 20 7.01 3.27 -6.05
N ARG A 21 5.97 2.56 -5.62
CA ARG A 21 6.06 1.13 -5.31
C ARG A 21 6.36 0.28 -6.55
N ILE A 22 5.72 0.57 -7.69
CA ILE A 22 6.02 -0.10 -8.97
C ILE A 22 7.49 0.09 -9.35
N GLY A 23 8.08 1.26 -9.05
CA GLY A 23 9.48 1.58 -9.34
C GLY A 23 10.51 0.65 -8.68
N MET A 24 10.15 -0.07 -7.60
CA MET A 24 11.02 -1.07 -6.99
C MET A 24 11.33 -2.23 -7.94
N THR A 25 10.33 -2.74 -8.68
CA THR A 25 10.49 -3.90 -9.57
C THR A 25 11.51 -3.68 -10.71
N PRO A 26 11.43 -2.62 -11.53
CA PRO A 26 12.42 -2.42 -12.59
C PRO A 26 13.79 -2.06 -12.01
N THR A 27 13.86 -1.39 -10.85
CA THR A 27 15.15 -1.05 -10.25
C THR A 27 15.86 -2.28 -9.66
N SER A 28 15.13 -3.21 -9.06
CA SER A 28 15.70 -4.48 -8.62
C SER A 28 16.14 -5.38 -9.78
N MET A 29 15.42 -5.35 -10.91
CA MET A 29 15.81 -6.08 -12.12
C MET A 29 17.07 -5.52 -12.79
N ILE A 30 17.30 -4.20 -12.74
CA ILE A 30 18.45 -3.56 -13.40
C ILE A 30 19.68 -3.50 -12.48
N TRP A 31 19.50 -3.14 -11.21
CA TRP A 31 20.59 -2.91 -10.24
C TRP A 31 20.73 -4.01 -9.19
N GLY A 32 19.86 -5.03 -9.20
CA GLY A 32 19.84 -6.12 -8.24
C GLY A 32 18.94 -5.86 -7.04
N THR A 33 18.55 -6.95 -6.37
CA THR A 33 17.77 -6.94 -5.12
C THR A 33 18.56 -6.24 -4.01
N ASP A 34 17.86 -5.45 -3.20
CA ASP A 34 18.41 -4.62 -2.12
C ASP A 34 19.39 -3.52 -2.60
N SER A 35 19.31 -3.16 -3.88
CA SER A 35 20.05 -2.02 -4.42
C SER A 35 19.55 -0.69 -3.83
N PRO A 36 20.40 0.35 -3.70
CA PRO A 36 19.97 1.65 -3.20
C PRO A 36 18.80 2.26 -3.99
N GLN A 37 18.74 2.00 -5.30
CA GLN A 37 17.67 2.47 -6.19
C GLN A 37 16.33 1.82 -5.81
N GLU A 38 16.31 0.50 -5.65
CA GLU A 38 15.11 -0.24 -5.20
C GLU A 38 14.65 0.25 -3.82
N LEU A 39 15.57 0.32 -2.86
CA LEU A 39 15.26 0.73 -1.50
C LEU A 39 14.75 2.17 -1.44
N THR A 40 15.23 3.06 -2.32
CA THR A 40 14.77 4.46 -2.38
C THR A 40 13.32 4.53 -2.84
N PHE A 41 12.96 3.78 -3.89
CA PHE A 41 11.58 3.66 -4.31
C PHE A 41 10.70 3.04 -3.22
N GLY A 42 11.20 2.00 -2.54
CA GLY A 42 10.51 1.36 -1.44
C GLY A 42 10.26 2.30 -0.25
N PHE A 43 11.26 3.11 0.11
CA PHE A 43 11.16 4.10 1.18
C PHE A 43 10.10 5.17 0.88
N ILE A 44 10.19 5.79 -0.30
CA ILE A 44 9.23 6.81 -0.76
C ILE A 44 7.82 6.22 -0.82
N ALA A 45 7.70 5.00 -1.36
CA ALA A 45 6.42 4.30 -1.44
C ALA A 45 5.80 4.09 -0.04
N CYS A 46 6.55 3.57 0.94
CA CYS A 46 6.00 3.31 2.27
C CYS A 46 5.46 4.58 2.96
N ILE A 47 6.17 5.71 2.83
CA ILE A 47 5.73 7.00 3.37
C ILE A 47 4.41 7.43 2.71
N LEU A 48 4.38 7.46 1.38
CA LEU A 48 3.21 7.88 0.63
C LEU A 48 2.02 6.92 0.82
N MET A 49 2.29 5.61 0.93
CA MET A 49 1.26 4.59 1.19
C MET A 49 0.68 4.74 2.59
N SER A 50 1.50 5.06 3.60
CA SER A 50 1.00 5.31 4.97
C SER A 50 -0.05 6.43 4.98
N VAL A 51 0.19 7.51 4.23
CA VAL A 51 -0.78 8.61 4.11
C VAL A 51 -1.93 8.25 3.16
N GLY A 52 -1.63 7.64 2.02
CA GLY A 52 -2.59 7.29 0.97
C GLY A 52 -3.62 6.23 1.39
N THR A 53 -3.26 5.33 2.32
CA THR A 53 -4.20 4.31 2.83
C THR A 53 -5.32 4.93 3.66
N ILE A 54 -5.11 6.13 4.22
CA ILE A 54 -6.16 6.83 4.97
C ILE A 54 -7.36 7.10 4.05
N VAL A 55 -7.12 7.60 2.83
CA VAL A 55 -8.23 7.94 1.92
C VAL A 55 -8.95 6.70 1.39
N THR A 56 -8.25 5.57 1.26
CA THR A 56 -8.89 4.33 0.82
C THR A 56 -9.89 3.84 1.86
N TYR A 57 -9.64 4.06 3.16
CA TYR A 57 -10.63 3.86 4.21
C TYR A 57 -11.76 4.89 4.16
N LEU A 58 -11.45 6.19 4.04
CA LEU A 58 -12.47 7.24 4.07
C LEU A 58 -13.61 7.01 3.06
N VAL A 59 -13.28 6.51 1.86
CA VAL A 59 -14.27 6.26 0.80
C VAL A 59 -15.07 4.97 0.98
N GLN A 60 -14.66 4.07 1.89
CA GLN A 60 -15.35 2.81 2.17
C GLN A 60 -15.74 2.64 3.65
N ALA A 61 -15.59 3.70 4.46
CA ALA A 61 -15.77 3.64 5.91
C ALA A 61 -17.21 3.29 6.29
N ARG A 62 -18.19 3.74 5.49
CA ARG A 62 -19.61 3.43 5.71
C ARG A 62 -19.92 1.94 5.50
N GLU A 63 -19.25 1.32 4.54
CA GLU A 63 -19.50 -0.06 4.15
C GLU A 63 -18.67 -1.08 4.95
N THR A 64 -17.47 -0.67 5.40
CA THR A 64 -16.51 -1.57 6.05
C THR A 64 -16.40 -1.38 7.57
N GLY A 65 -16.87 -0.23 8.08
CA GLY A 65 -16.94 0.07 9.52
C GLY A 65 -15.61 -0.08 10.25
N VAL A 66 -15.69 -0.47 11.52
CA VAL A 66 -14.53 -0.61 12.41
C VAL A 66 -13.53 -1.64 11.92
N THR A 67 -13.97 -2.74 11.30
CA THR A 67 -13.06 -3.76 10.77
C THR A 67 -12.22 -3.19 9.62
N GLY A 68 -12.83 -2.38 8.75
CA GLY A 68 -12.09 -1.65 7.70
C GLY A 68 -11.06 -0.69 8.29
N PHE A 69 -11.42 0.02 9.37
CA PHE A 69 -10.51 0.92 10.07
C PHE A 69 -9.30 0.18 10.64
N VAL A 70 -9.52 -0.94 11.34
CA VAL A 70 -8.44 -1.74 11.94
C VAL A 70 -7.50 -2.30 10.86
N ALA A 71 -8.06 -2.79 9.74
CA ALA A 71 -7.24 -3.27 8.62
C ALA A 71 -6.38 -2.16 8.02
N THR A 72 -6.96 -0.97 7.80
CA THR A 72 -6.22 0.20 7.33
C THR A 72 -5.14 0.63 8.30
N LEU A 73 -5.42 0.67 9.61
CA LEU A 73 -4.43 1.03 10.61
C LEU A 73 -3.28 0.02 10.64
N ALA A 74 -3.57 -1.27 10.53
CA ALA A 74 -2.55 -2.32 10.45
C ALA A 74 -1.63 -2.15 9.24
N ILE A 75 -2.19 -1.81 8.07
CA ILE A 75 -1.41 -1.51 6.86
C ILE A 75 -0.54 -0.26 7.05
N ILE A 76 -1.08 0.79 7.67
CA ILE A 76 -0.33 2.04 7.93
C ILE A 76 0.85 1.76 8.87
N ILE A 77 0.60 1.09 9.99
CA ILE A 77 1.65 0.73 10.95
C ILE A 77 2.72 -0.12 10.26
N ALA A 78 2.32 -1.11 9.46
CA ALA A 78 3.27 -1.93 8.72
C ALA A 78 4.14 -1.10 7.78
N ASN A 79 3.56 -0.18 6.99
CA ASN A 79 4.34 0.71 6.12
C ASN A 79 5.29 1.61 6.90
N ILE A 80 4.90 2.12 8.08
CA ILE A 80 5.79 2.91 8.94
C ILE A 80 6.97 2.06 9.41
N VAL A 81 6.72 0.83 9.87
CA VAL A 81 7.77 -0.09 10.29
C VAL A 81 8.68 -0.45 9.11
N THR A 82 8.12 -0.75 7.93
CA THR A 82 8.90 -1.00 6.71
C THR A 82 9.78 0.21 6.36
N THR A 83 9.26 1.43 6.49
CA THR A 83 10.04 2.67 6.26
C THR A 83 11.25 2.73 7.18
N ALA A 84 11.07 2.45 8.47
CA ALA A 84 12.15 2.43 9.46
C ALA A 84 13.19 1.34 9.18
N MET A 85 12.75 0.16 8.72
CA MET A 85 13.65 -0.93 8.36
C MET A 85 14.45 -0.62 7.09
N VAL A 86 13.81 -0.08 6.05
CA VAL A 86 14.45 0.33 4.79
C VAL A 86 15.39 1.52 5.01
N TRP A 87 15.17 2.32 6.06
CA TRP A 87 16.10 3.38 6.45
C TRP A 87 17.47 2.85 6.92
N THR A 88 17.51 1.65 7.51
CA THR A 88 18.73 1.11 8.11
C THR A 88 19.87 0.91 7.09
N PRO A 89 19.64 0.31 5.90
CA PRO A 89 20.65 0.25 4.85
C PRO A 89 21.19 1.61 4.37
N PHE A 90 20.39 2.69 4.42
CA PHE A 90 20.87 4.02 4.05
C PHE A 90 21.85 4.61 5.06
N VAL A 91 21.71 4.25 6.34
CA VAL A 91 22.57 4.74 7.42
C VAL A 91 23.80 3.85 7.61
N MET A 92 23.61 2.52 7.59
CA MET A 92 24.69 1.58 7.87
C MET A 92 25.48 1.16 6.62
N GLY A 93 24.99 1.48 5.43
CA GLY A 93 25.54 1.03 4.15
C GLY A 93 24.88 -0.27 3.66
N ALA A 94 24.74 -0.38 2.34
CA ALA A 94 24.19 -1.56 1.69
C ALA A 94 25.06 -2.79 1.99
N GLY A 95 24.42 -3.90 2.38
CA GLY A 95 25.11 -5.15 2.74
C GLY A 95 25.63 -5.23 4.18
N ALA A 96 25.40 -4.20 5.01
CA ALA A 96 25.65 -4.30 6.44
C ALA A 96 24.77 -5.41 7.06
N PRO A 97 25.30 -6.21 8.02
CA PRO A 97 24.51 -7.23 8.68
C PRO A 97 23.28 -6.60 9.34
N MET A 98 22.11 -7.19 9.10
CA MET A 98 20.88 -6.69 9.72
C MET A 98 21.02 -6.78 11.25
N PRO A 99 20.59 -5.74 11.98
CA PRO A 99 20.57 -5.80 13.43
C PRO A 99 19.72 -6.99 13.90
N GLU A 100 20.24 -7.76 14.86
CA GLU A 100 19.51 -8.84 15.50
C GLU A 100 19.00 -8.41 16.88
N GLY A 101 17.90 -9.03 17.33
CA GLY A 101 17.38 -8.82 18.67
C GLY A 101 15.86 -8.82 18.73
N ILE A 102 15.33 -9.01 19.95
CA ILE A 102 13.89 -9.17 20.20
C ILE A 102 13.04 -8.01 19.65
N VAL A 103 13.57 -6.77 19.70
CA VAL A 103 12.86 -5.60 19.18
C VAL A 103 12.74 -5.65 17.65
N VAL A 104 13.78 -6.11 16.97
CA VAL A 104 13.80 -6.24 15.50
C VAL A 104 12.84 -7.35 15.08
N ASP A 105 12.83 -8.48 15.80
CA ASP A 105 11.95 -9.61 15.49
C ASP A 105 10.47 -9.26 15.72
N ILE A 106 10.16 -8.56 16.81
CA ILE A 106 8.81 -8.04 17.05
C ILE A 106 8.42 -7.05 15.94
N SER A 107 9.33 -6.16 15.53
CA SER A 107 9.07 -5.19 14.45
C SER A 107 8.78 -5.90 13.12
N ARG A 108 9.56 -6.93 12.77
CA ARG A 108 9.35 -7.77 11.58
C ARG A 108 8.00 -8.50 11.65
N ALA A 109 7.63 -9.04 12.80
CA ALA A 109 6.34 -9.70 12.99
C ALA A 109 5.18 -8.72 12.84
N VAL A 110 5.26 -7.53 13.45
CA VAL A 110 4.25 -6.47 13.31
C VAL A 110 4.12 -6.03 11.85
N MET A 111 5.24 -5.83 11.16
CA MET A 111 5.26 -5.49 9.74
C MET A 111 4.56 -6.57 8.91
N MET A 112 4.91 -7.83 9.09
CA MET A 112 4.36 -8.94 8.31
C MET A 112 2.86 -9.14 8.58
N VAL A 113 2.44 -9.15 9.85
CA VAL A 113 1.02 -9.28 10.21
C VAL A 113 0.21 -8.08 9.72
N GLY A 114 0.72 -6.86 9.91
CA GLY A 114 0.03 -5.65 9.49
C GLY A 114 -0.07 -5.52 7.98
N LEU A 115 1.00 -5.86 7.25
CA LEU A 115 1.01 -5.81 5.80
C LEU A 115 0.16 -6.93 5.19
N MET A 116 0.44 -8.19 5.53
CA MET A 116 -0.24 -9.33 4.92
C MET A 116 -1.67 -9.47 5.45
N GLY A 117 -1.82 -9.53 6.77
CA GLY A 117 -3.12 -9.68 7.42
C GLY A 117 -4.01 -8.46 7.17
N GLY A 118 -3.47 -7.26 7.34
CA GLY A 118 -4.19 -6.02 7.06
C GLY A 118 -4.62 -5.93 5.59
N SER A 119 -3.72 -6.18 4.63
CA SER A 119 -4.06 -6.12 3.20
C SER A 119 -5.05 -7.20 2.79
N LEU A 120 -4.98 -8.41 3.36
CA LEU A 120 -5.93 -9.48 3.07
C LEU A 120 -7.33 -9.13 3.56
N VAL A 121 -7.44 -8.70 4.82
CA VAL A 121 -8.72 -8.28 5.41
C VAL A 121 -9.28 -7.10 4.63
N PHE A 122 -8.44 -6.10 4.32
CA PHE A 122 -8.83 -4.95 3.52
C PHE A 122 -9.35 -5.37 2.14
N ALA A 123 -8.63 -6.24 1.42
CA ALA A 123 -9.05 -6.72 0.11
C ALA A 123 -10.40 -7.45 0.15
N ILE A 124 -10.62 -8.33 1.14
CA ILE A 124 -11.88 -9.04 1.33
C ILE A 124 -13.03 -8.06 1.60
N LEU A 125 -12.81 -7.08 2.49
CA LEU A 125 -13.81 -6.06 2.82
C LEU A 125 -14.13 -5.19 1.62
N SER A 126 -13.13 -4.67 0.91
CA SER A 126 -13.32 -3.87 -0.31
C SER A 126 -14.04 -4.65 -1.41
N PHE A 127 -13.74 -5.95 -1.55
CA PHE A 127 -14.43 -6.82 -2.50
C PHE A 127 -15.91 -7.02 -2.15
N LYS A 128 -16.21 -7.32 -0.88
CA LYS A 128 -17.59 -7.52 -0.39
C LYS A 128 -18.41 -6.23 -0.44
N ALA A 129 -17.81 -5.11 -0.06
CA ALA A 129 -18.43 -3.80 -0.06
C ALA A 129 -18.63 -3.23 -1.47
N ARG A 130 -17.97 -3.80 -2.49
CA ARG A 130 -18.03 -3.36 -3.89
C ARG A 130 -17.76 -1.87 -4.05
N VAL A 131 -16.88 -1.28 -3.23
CA VAL A 131 -16.54 0.15 -3.31
C VAL A 131 -15.66 0.43 -4.52
N PHE A 132 -14.65 -0.42 -4.72
CA PHE A 132 -13.76 -0.36 -5.88
C PHE A 132 -14.20 -1.37 -6.97
N PRO A 133 -13.77 -1.17 -8.22
CA PRO A 133 -13.80 -2.23 -9.23
C PRO A 133 -13.09 -3.49 -8.73
N ARG A 134 -13.63 -4.68 -9.02
CA ARG A 134 -13.14 -5.96 -8.47
C ARG A 134 -11.68 -6.28 -8.80
N TRP A 135 -11.14 -5.72 -9.88
CA TRP A 135 -9.74 -5.89 -10.24
C TRP A 135 -8.80 -5.26 -9.20
N VAL A 136 -9.22 -4.21 -8.49
CA VAL A 136 -8.40 -3.52 -7.48
C VAL A 136 -8.11 -4.42 -6.26
N PRO A 137 -9.12 -4.97 -5.53
CA PRO A 137 -8.84 -5.93 -4.46
C PRO A 137 -8.24 -7.23 -4.98
N ALA A 138 -8.51 -7.63 -6.24
CA ALA A 138 -7.84 -8.78 -6.84
C ALA A 138 -6.33 -8.57 -6.96
N LEU A 139 -5.86 -7.36 -7.28
CA LEU A 139 -4.43 -7.04 -7.30
C LEU A 139 -3.79 -7.13 -5.91
N LEU A 140 -4.49 -6.74 -4.84
CA LEU A 140 -4.01 -6.93 -3.47
C LEU A 140 -3.89 -8.42 -3.10
N VAL A 141 -4.82 -9.24 -3.56
CA VAL A 141 -4.72 -10.70 -3.38
C VAL A 141 -3.58 -11.28 -4.20
N LEU A 142 -3.41 -10.84 -5.46
CA LEU A 142 -2.30 -11.27 -6.32
C LEU A 142 -0.93 -10.90 -5.73
N MET A 143 -0.82 -9.72 -5.12
CA MET A 143 0.36 -9.33 -4.34
C MET A 143 0.66 -10.37 -3.25
N LEU A 144 -0.33 -10.77 -2.45
CA LEU A 144 -0.12 -11.76 -1.38
C LEU A 144 0.23 -13.15 -1.92
N LEU A 145 -0.39 -13.57 -3.02
CA LEU A 145 -0.07 -14.83 -3.67
C LEU A 145 1.36 -14.84 -4.24
N ASN A 146 1.87 -13.68 -4.66
CA ASN A 146 3.23 -13.57 -5.18
C ASN A 146 4.28 -13.98 -4.15
N LEU A 147 4.05 -13.75 -2.86
CA LEU A 147 4.97 -14.15 -1.77
C LEU A 147 5.20 -15.66 -1.68
N PHE A 148 4.28 -16.47 -2.21
CA PHE A 148 4.37 -17.93 -2.18
C PHE A 148 4.81 -18.52 -3.52
N LEU A 149 4.99 -17.69 -4.54
CA LEU A 149 5.45 -18.13 -5.85
C LEU A 149 6.98 -18.01 -5.91
N PRO A 150 7.72 -19.11 -6.13
CA PRO A 150 9.18 -19.08 -6.28
C PRO A 150 9.57 -18.57 -7.68
N ILE A 151 9.03 -17.43 -8.10
CA ILE A 151 9.26 -16.83 -9.41
C ILE A 151 9.99 -15.51 -9.19
N ALA A 152 11.23 -15.43 -9.71
CA ALA A 152 12.03 -14.21 -9.77
C ALA A 152 12.12 -13.46 -8.42
N ASP A 153 12.50 -14.14 -7.34
CA ASP A 153 12.74 -13.53 -6.01
C ASP A 153 11.63 -12.60 -5.50
N ASN A 154 10.36 -12.89 -5.81
CA ASN A 154 9.20 -12.04 -5.48
C ASN A 154 9.27 -10.62 -6.08
N GLN A 155 10.03 -10.40 -7.16
CA GLN A 155 10.24 -9.08 -7.78
C GLN A 155 8.93 -8.42 -8.23
N PHE A 156 7.89 -9.19 -8.52
CA PHE A 156 6.58 -8.68 -8.94
C PHE A 156 5.63 -8.33 -7.79
N PHE A 157 5.99 -8.69 -6.54
CA PHE A 157 5.22 -8.31 -5.35
C PHE A 157 4.97 -6.80 -5.30
N ALA A 158 6.04 -6.01 -5.46
CA ALA A 158 5.97 -4.55 -5.44
C ALA A 158 5.14 -4.00 -6.60
N ALA A 159 5.24 -4.58 -7.80
CA ALA A 159 4.44 -4.18 -8.95
C ALA A 159 2.94 -4.36 -8.71
N PHE A 160 2.49 -5.54 -8.24
CA PHE A 160 1.06 -5.76 -7.96
C PHE A 160 0.55 -4.88 -6.83
N TRP A 161 1.36 -4.70 -5.78
CA TRP A 161 1.01 -3.82 -4.67
C TRP A 161 0.83 -2.37 -5.14
N GLY A 162 1.78 -1.88 -5.93
CA GLY A 162 1.74 -0.53 -6.45
C GLY A 162 0.59 -0.32 -7.43
N LEU A 163 0.31 -1.29 -8.33
CA LEU A 163 -0.83 -1.25 -9.24
C LEU A 163 -2.17 -1.19 -8.49
N ALA A 164 -2.29 -1.91 -7.36
CA ALA A 164 -3.48 -1.81 -6.52
C ALA A 164 -3.69 -0.39 -5.97
N TYR A 165 -2.62 0.26 -5.52
CA TYR A 165 -2.67 1.64 -5.01
C TYR A 165 -2.93 2.66 -6.11
N VAL A 166 -2.31 2.50 -7.29
CA VAL A 166 -2.66 3.31 -8.48
C VAL A 166 -4.14 3.15 -8.80
N GLY A 167 -4.67 1.93 -8.78
CA GLY A 167 -6.08 1.66 -9.04
C GLY A 167 -7.02 2.29 -8.02
N MET A 168 -6.75 2.13 -6.73
CA MET A 168 -7.52 2.78 -5.66
C MET A 168 -7.48 4.30 -5.79
N GLY A 169 -6.27 4.87 -5.90
CA GLY A 169 -6.07 6.31 -6.01
C GLY A 169 -6.75 6.90 -7.24
N TYR A 170 -6.65 6.24 -8.40
CA TYR A 170 -7.35 6.65 -9.62
C TYR A 170 -8.86 6.61 -9.47
N CYS A 171 -9.42 5.56 -8.87
CA CYS A 171 -10.86 5.46 -8.64
C CYS A 171 -11.37 6.58 -7.72
N ILE A 172 -10.60 6.93 -6.69
CA ILE A 172 -10.92 8.03 -5.76
C ILE A 172 -10.83 9.37 -6.48
N TRP A 173 -9.70 9.64 -7.12
CA TRP A 173 -9.43 10.92 -7.78
C TRP A 173 -10.40 11.22 -8.94
N ALA A 174 -10.63 10.22 -9.80
CA ALA A 174 -11.53 10.32 -10.95
C ALA A 174 -13.02 10.13 -10.60
N GLY A 175 -13.36 9.86 -9.33
CA GLY A 175 -14.73 9.60 -8.90
C GLY A 175 -15.35 8.32 -9.49
N LYS A 176 -14.53 7.35 -9.89
CA LYS A 176 -14.93 6.08 -10.52
C LYS A 176 -15.19 4.96 -9.50
N LEU A 177 -15.67 5.31 -8.32
CA LEU A 177 -16.08 4.36 -7.28
C LEU A 177 -17.41 3.70 -7.69
N ASN A 178 -17.66 2.46 -7.24
CA ASN A 178 -18.84 1.69 -7.61
C ASN A 178 -20.04 1.91 -6.67
N SER A 179 -19.80 2.25 -5.41
CA SER A 179 -20.85 2.51 -4.41
C SER A 179 -21.37 3.95 -4.51
N PRO A 180 -22.69 4.21 -4.48
CA PRO A 180 -23.26 5.56 -4.39
C PRO A 180 -22.78 6.34 -3.16
N ALA A 181 -22.63 5.67 -2.01
CA ALA A 181 -22.13 6.30 -0.79
C ALA A 181 -20.65 6.70 -0.92
N ALA A 182 -19.86 5.84 -1.54
CA ALA A 182 -18.45 6.13 -1.85
C ALA A 182 -18.32 7.26 -2.90
N ARG A 183 -19.21 7.31 -3.90
CA ARG A 183 -19.26 8.42 -4.87
C ARG A 183 -19.62 9.74 -4.20
N GLN A 184 -20.57 9.77 -3.27
CA GLN A 184 -20.92 10.99 -2.53
C GLN A 184 -19.74 11.51 -1.70
N ALA A 185 -18.93 10.60 -1.12
CA ALA A 185 -17.68 10.97 -0.45
C ALA A 185 -16.62 11.51 -1.43
N GLY A 186 -16.57 11.02 -2.68
CA GLY A 186 -15.58 11.39 -3.69
C GLY A 186 -15.98 12.47 -4.72
N SER A 187 -17.27 12.82 -4.87
CA SER A 187 -17.75 13.68 -5.95
C SER A 187 -17.71 15.18 -5.59
N VAL A 188 -16.81 15.91 -6.26
CA VAL A 188 -17.01 17.31 -6.62
C VAL A 188 -17.83 17.29 -7.91
N THR A 189 -19.08 17.71 -7.86
CA THR A 189 -19.79 18.15 -9.08
C THR A 189 -18.95 19.27 -9.68
N ALA A 190 -18.39 18.99 -10.85
CA ALA A 190 -17.79 20.03 -11.70
C ALA A 190 -18.85 21.07 -12.05
#